data_AF-A0A9W9W3Y7-F1
#
_entry.id   AF-A0A9W9W3Y7-F1
#
_cell.length_a   1.000
_cell.length_b   1.000
_cell.length_c   1.000
_cell.angle_alpha   90.00
_cell.angle_beta   90.00
_cell.angle_gamma   90.00
#
_symmetry.space_group_name_H-M   'P 1'
#
loop_
_entity.id
_entity.type
_entity.pdbx_description
1 polymer ?
#
loop_
_entity_poly.entity_id
_entity_poly.type
_entity_poly.pdbx_seq_one_letter_code
_entity_poly.pdbx_strand_id
1 'polypeptide(L)'
;MHSTVLLLALAGHLCSAIPVQDGPQQRLLNGLELPKSYNSVTGGGRIPFTPGHRDPYDKAVDTVGDELDPLPWRNGLGASVLGPWNKDRSRQSPDLVRPPSTDKGNLANMRWSFADSHIRIEVRALSSS
;
A
#
# COMPACT_ATOMS: atom_id res chain seq x y z
N MET A 1 32.95 14.18 48.15
CA MET A 1 32.36 12.83 48.30
C MET A 1 30.89 12.74 47.86
N HIS A 2 30.09 13.82 47.90
CA HIS A 2 28.68 13.78 47.47
C HIS A 2 28.43 14.02 45.97
N SER A 3 29.34 14.72 45.27
CA SER A 3 29.18 15.06 43.84
C SER A 3 29.34 13.86 42.90
N THR A 4 30.25 12.93 43.22
CA THR A 4 30.50 11.73 42.40
C THR A 4 29.34 10.73 42.46
N VAL A 5 28.64 10.65 43.60
CA VAL A 5 27.45 9.80 43.76
C VAL A 5 26.29 10.30 42.89
N LEU A 6 26.13 11.62 42.78
CA LEU A 6 25.06 12.23 41.98
C LEU A 6 25.31 12.06 40.47
N LEU A 7 26.58 12.10 40.05
CA LEU A 7 27.01 11.89 38.66
C LEU A 7 26.85 10.42 38.22
N LEU A 8 27.12 9.45 39.12
CA LEU A 8 26.85 8.03 38.89
C LEU A 8 25.36 7.71 38.83
N ALA A 9 24.53 8.35 39.66
CA ALA A 9 23.08 8.19 39.62
C ALA A 9 22.48 8.73 38.30
N LEU A 10 22.98 9.87 37.81
CA LEU A 10 22.55 10.45 36.53
C LEU A 10 22.97 9.58 35.33
N ALA A 11 24.18 9.00 35.35
CA ALA A 11 24.64 8.09 34.31
C ALA A 11 23.81 6.80 34.24
N GLY A 12 23.30 6.30 35.37
CA GLY A 12 22.43 5.11 35.42
C GLY A 12 21.07 5.32 34.73
N HIS A 13 20.54 6.55 34.70
CA HIS A 13 19.25 6.85 34.08
C HIS A 13 19.31 6.98 32.55
N LEU A 14 20.49 7.21 31.96
CA LEU A 14 20.67 7.23 30.50
C LEU A 14 20.65 5.82 29.89
N CYS A 15 20.98 4.77 30.67
CA CYS A 15 21.03 3.39 30.19
C CYS A 15 19.65 2.70 30.12
N SER A 16 18.59 3.28 30.69
CA SER A 16 17.23 2.74 30.57
C SER A 16 16.47 3.32 29.37
N ALA A 17 17.12 3.37 28.20
CA ALA A 17 16.44 3.66 26.95
C ALA A 17 15.60 2.43 26.57
N ILE A 18 14.37 2.36 27.09
CA ILE A 18 13.40 1.35 26.68
C ILE A 18 13.12 1.59 25.19
N PRO A 19 13.35 0.62 24.29
CA PRO A 19 13.02 0.79 22.88
C PRO A 19 11.52 1.07 22.77
N VAL A 20 11.13 2.07 21.98
CA VAL A 20 9.72 2.37 21.73
C VAL A 20 9.05 1.16 21.07
N GLN A 21 8.21 0.44 21.82
CA GLN A 21 7.64 -0.85 21.40
C GLN A 21 6.25 -0.72 20.74
N ASP A 22 5.76 0.51 20.57
CA ASP A 22 4.41 0.78 20.03
C ASP A 22 4.38 0.82 18.48
N GLY A 23 5.20 -0.01 17.83
CA GLY A 23 5.19 -0.16 16.38
C GLY A 23 4.09 -1.09 15.86
N PRO A 24 3.56 -0.89 14.65
CA PRO A 24 2.52 -1.76 14.06
C PRO A 24 2.99 -3.22 13.94
N GLN A 25 4.26 -3.44 13.59
CA GLN A 25 4.85 -4.79 13.53
C GLN A 25 4.86 -5.50 14.88
N GLN A 26 5.20 -4.78 15.96
CA GLN A 26 5.23 -5.35 17.31
C GLN A 26 3.83 -5.72 17.81
N ARG A 27 2.81 -4.92 17.46
CA ARG A 27 1.41 -5.22 17.78
C ARG A 27 0.93 -6.48 17.09
N LEU A 28 1.25 -6.65 15.81
CA LEU A 28 0.94 -7.86 15.05
C LEU A 28 1.68 -9.08 15.61
N LEU A 29 2.96 -8.94 15.99
CA LEU A 29 3.73 -9.99 16.65
C LEU A 29 3.12 -10.42 17.98
N ASN A 30 2.56 -9.46 18.72
CA ASN A 30 1.84 -9.69 19.98
C ASN A 30 0.39 -10.19 19.77
N GLY A 31 -0.06 -10.44 18.54
CA GLY A 31 -1.41 -10.89 18.23
C GLY A 31 -2.51 -9.83 18.45
N LEU A 32 -2.13 -8.56 18.62
CA LEU A 32 -3.06 -7.45 18.78
C LEU A 32 -3.45 -6.89 17.41
N GLU A 33 -4.72 -6.52 17.26
CA GLU A 33 -5.18 -5.84 16.05
C GLU A 33 -4.58 -4.43 15.91
N LEU A 34 -4.40 -4.00 14.67
CA LEU A 34 -3.96 -2.64 14.35
C LEU A 34 -5.08 -1.63 14.70
N PRO A 35 -4.75 -0.46 15.26
CA PRO A 35 -5.72 0.60 15.54
C PRO A 35 -6.48 0.99 14.27
N LYS A 36 -7.74 1.46 14.40
CA LYS A 36 -8.55 1.92 13.26
C LYS A 36 -7.87 3.03 12.45
N SER A 37 -7.00 3.85 13.07
CA SER A 37 -6.22 4.89 12.38
C SER A 37 -5.21 4.35 11.39
N TYR A 38 -4.79 3.09 11.51
CA TYR A 38 -3.93 2.41 10.54
C TYR A 38 -4.72 1.83 9.36
N ASN A 39 -6.06 1.78 9.48
CA ASN A 39 -6.96 1.16 8.49
C ASN A 39 -7.84 2.20 7.77
N SER A 40 -7.38 3.45 7.66
CA SER A 40 -8.14 4.53 7.03
C SER A 40 -7.56 4.95 5.69
N VAL A 41 -8.46 5.11 4.72
CA VAL A 41 -8.20 5.78 3.43
C VAL A 41 -8.28 7.30 3.63
N THR A 42 -7.69 8.10 2.75
CA THR A 42 -7.94 9.55 2.66
C THR A 42 -9.46 9.81 2.73
N GLY A 43 -9.91 10.59 3.73
CA GLY A 43 -11.35 10.82 3.97
C GLY A 43 -12.01 9.89 5.01
N GLY A 44 -11.26 9.06 5.74
CA GLY A 44 -11.77 8.33 6.92
C GLY A 44 -12.55 7.05 6.62
N GLY A 45 -12.61 6.61 5.37
CA GLY A 45 -13.21 5.34 4.95
C GLY A 45 -12.36 4.12 5.34
N ARG A 46 -13.00 2.94 5.43
CA ARG A 46 -12.29 1.65 5.65
C ARG A 46 -11.57 1.22 4.37
N ILE A 47 -10.37 0.64 4.49
CA ILE A 47 -9.60 0.14 3.34
C ILE A 47 -10.40 -0.89 2.52
N PRO A 48 -10.62 -0.67 1.21
CA PRO A 48 -11.49 -1.49 0.38
C PRO A 48 -10.92 -2.86 0.01
N PHE A 49 -9.60 -3.03 0.02
CA PHE A 49 -8.91 -4.25 -0.41
C PHE A 49 -8.57 -5.19 0.76
N THR A 50 -9.50 -5.34 1.70
CA THR A 50 -9.30 -6.22 2.87
C THR A 50 -10.34 -7.35 2.90
N PRO A 51 -10.00 -8.53 3.47
CA PRO A 51 -10.94 -9.66 3.58
C PRO A 51 -12.24 -9.31 4.30
N GLY A 52 -12.21 -8.35 5.24
CA GLY A 52 -13.37 -7.89 6.01
C GLY A 52 -14.16 -6.75 5.36
N HIS A 53 -13.69 -6.17 4.26
CA HIS A 53 -14.41 -5.09 3.58
C HIS A 53 -15.61 -5.63 2.80
N ARG A 54 -16.74 -4.93 2.93
CA ARG A 54 -17.99 -5.24 2.24
C ARG A 54 -18.56 -3.94 1.67
N ASP A 55 -18.72 -3.89 0.36
CA ASP A 55 -19.40 -2.81 -0.36
C ASP A 55 -20.55 -3.41 -1.19
N PRO A 56 -21.82 -3.16 -0.82
CA PRO A 56 -22.98 -3.61 -1.58
C PRO A 56 -23.02 -3.09 -3.02
N TYR A 57 -22.41 -1.94 -3.29
CA TYR A 57 -22.49 -1.26 -4.58
C TYR A 57 -21.21 -1.40 -5.42
N ASP A 58 -20.20 -2.13 -4.92
CA ASP A 58 -18.93 -2.40 -5.60
C ASP A 58 -18.34 -1.15 -6.27
N LYS A 59 -18.23 -0.06 -5.48
CA LYS A 59 -17.85 1.24 -6.00
C LYS A 59 -16.43 1.22 -6.53
N ALA A 60 -16.20 2.02 -7.57
CA ALA A 60 -14.87 2.32 -8.06
C ALA A 60 -14.03 2.96 -6.95
N VAL A 61 -12.76 2.56 -6.86
CA VAL A 61 -11.81 3.06 -5.87
C VAL A 61 -10.67 3.76 -6.60
N ASP A 62 -10.38 5.01 -6.23
CA ASP A 62 -9.24 5.74 -6.77
C ASP A 62 -7.96 5.36 -6.01
N THR A 63 -7.31 4.28 -6.44
CA THR A 63 -6.07 3.81 -5.81
C THR A 63 -4.88 4.75 -5.96
N VAL A 64 -4.91 5.68 -6.93
CA VAL A 64 -3.82 6.63 -7.11
C VAL A 64 -3.96 7.78 -6.13
N GLY A 65 -5.13 8.43 -6.12
CA GLY A 65 -5.42 9.56 -5.22
C GLY A 65 -5.46 9.16 -3.75
N ASP A 66 -5.96 7.96 -3.44
CA ASP A 66 -6.07 7.47 -2.07
C ASP A 66 -4.81 6.78 -1.54
N GLU A 67 -3.77 6.70 -2.36
CA GLU A 67 -2.50 6.05 -2.03
C GLU A 67 -2.57 4.57 -1.63
N LEU A 68 -3.58 3.85 -2.13
CA LEU A 68 -3.84 2.45 -1.79
C LEU A 68 -3.11 1.48 -2.69
N ASP A 69 -2.68 0.34 -2.15
CA ASP A 69 -2.23 -0.83 -2.94
C ASP A 69 -3.43 -1.77 -3.16
N PRO A 70 -3.95 -1.89 -4.39
CA PRO A 70 -5.08 -2.77 -4.67
C PRO A 70 -4.63 -4.23 -4.51
N LEU A 71 -5.32 -4.94 -3.64
CA LEU A 71 -5.20 -6.39 -3.47
C LEU A 71 -6.45 -7.08 -4.04
N PRO A 72 -6.36 -8.35 -4.48
CA PRO A 72 -7.49 -9.08 -5.05
C PRO A 72 -8.41 -9.57 -3.91
N TRP A 73 -9.02 -8.62 -3.20
CA TRP A 73 -10.03 -8.83 -2.17
C TRP A 73 -11.29 -8.04 -2.55
N ARG A 74 -12.43 -8.73 -2.62
CA ARG A 74 -13.74 -8.13 -2.90
C ARG A 74 -14.83 -8.85 -2.13
N ASN A 75 -15.55 -8.13 -1.26
CA ASN A 75 -16.69 -8.67 -0.53
C ASN A 75 -16.43 -10.02 0.19
N GLY A 76 -15.20 -10.25 0.67
CA GLY A 76 -14.78 -11.48 1.33
C GLY A 76 -14.31 -12.60 0.40
N LEU A 77 -14.36 -12.37 -0.92
CA LEU A 77 -13.77 -13.24 -1.93
C LEU A 77 -12.37 -12.78 -2.27
N GLY A 78 -11.51 -13.71 -2.69
CA GLY A 78 -10.15 -13.43 -3.14
C GLY A 78 -9.08 -13.99 -2.21
N ALA A 79 -7.86 -13.46 -2.34
CA ALA A 79 -6.69 -13.96 -1.61
C ALA A 79 -5.62 -12.86 -1.46
N SER A 80 -4.63 -13.10 -0.60
CA SER A 80 -3.40 -12.30 -0.59
C SER A 80 -2.49 -12.70 -1.75
N VAL A 81 -1.74 -11.73 -2.28
CA VAL A 81 -0.66 -12.01 -3.25
C VAL A 81 0.56 -12.50 -2.46
N LEU A 82 0.96 -13.76 -2.69
CA LEU A 82 2.05 -14.39 -1.95
C LEU A 82 3.43 -14.14 -2.56
N GLY A 83 3.50 -13.77 -3.85
CA GLY A 83 4.74 -13.56 -4.59
C GLY A 83 5.12 -12.08 -4.74
N PRO A 84 6.28 -11.80 -5.38
CA PRO A 84 6.65 -10.45 -5.79
C PRO A 84 5.54 -9.80 -6.63
N TRP A 85 5.27 -8.52 -6.37
CA TRP A 85 4.11 -7.80 -6.90
C TRP A 85 4.51 -6.41 -7.41
N ASN A 86 3.93 -5.98 -8.52
CA ASN A 86 4.12 -4.63 -9.06
C ASN A 86 3.01 -3.71 -8.55
N LYS A 87 3.27 -3.03 -7.43
CA LYS A 87 2.31 -2.11 -6.79
C LYS A 87 1.89 -0.97 -7.70
N ASP A 88 2.84 -0.38 -8.43
CA ASP A 88 2.58 0.79 -9.27
C ASP A 88 1.65 0.44 -10.44
N ARG A 89 1.89 -0.70 -11.11
CA ARG A 89 1.01 -1.16 -12.19
C ARG A 89 -0.39 -1.52 -11.68
N SER A 90 -0.46 -2.05 -10.48
CA SER A 90 -1.72 -2.46 -9.84
C SER A 90 -2.57 -1.24 -9.49
N ARG A 91 -1.94 -0.18 -8.98
CA ARG A 91 -2.58 1.12 -8.72
C ARG A 91 -3.12 1.81 -9.97
N GLN A 92 -2.50 1.58 -11.13
CA GLN A 92 -2.99 2.08 -12.41
C GLN A 92 -4.17 1.27 -12.95
N SER A 93 -4.47 0.10 -12.38
CA SER A 93 -5.51 -0.80 -12.88
C SER A 93 -6.19 -1.56 -11.73
N PRO A 94 -6.79 -0.84 -10.76
CA PRO A 94 -7.41 -1.46 -9.60
C PRO A 94 -8.54 -2.44 -9.98
N ASP A 95 -9.30 -2.10 -11.02
CA ASP A 95 -10.41 -2.91 -11.52
C ASP A 95 -9.93 -4.15 -12.30
N LEU A 96 -8.66 -4.25 -12.70
CA LEU A 96 -8.11 -5.50 -13.24
C LEU A 96 -7.65 -6.44 -12.12
N VAL A 97 -7.10 -5.89 -11.04
CA VAL A 97 -6.70 -6.65 -9.85
C VAL A 97 -7.93 -7.18 -9.11
N ARG A 98 -8.97 -6.35 -9.04
CA ARG A 98 -10.23 -6.64 -8.38
C ARG A 98 -11.37 -6.27 -9.33
N PRO A 99 -11.74 -7.17 -10.27
CA PRO A 99 -12.82 -6.90 -11.22
C PRO A 99 -14.14 -6.63 -10.53
N PRO A 100 -15.06 -5.89 -11.17
CA PRO A 100 -16.39 -5.70 -10.64
C PRO A 100 -17.16 -7.03 -10.63
N SER A 101 -18.12 -7.16 -9.73
CA SER A 101 -18.99 -8.34 -9.60
C SER A 101 -19.83 -8.65 -10.84
N THR A 102 -19.99 -7.67 -11.73
CA THR A 102 -20.73 -7.80 -12.99
C THR A 102 -19.91 -8.39 -14.13
N ASP A 103 -18.57 -8.41 -14.03
CA ASP A 103 -17.69 -8.97 -15.07
C ASP A 103 -17.70 -10.50 -15.08
N LYS A 104 -17.77 -11.10 -16.28
CA LYS A 104 -17.93 -12.54 -16.46
C LYS A 104 -17.37 -13.03 -17.80
N GLY A 105 -16.86 -14.25 -17.79
CA GLY A 105 -16.42 -14.96 -18.99
C GLY A 105 -14.97 -14.66 -19.36
N ASN A 106 -14.58 -15.09 -20.56
CA ASN A 106 -13.24 -14.88 -21.08
C ASN A 106 -13.29 -13.83 -22.19
N LEU A 107 -12.52 -12.76 -22.04
CA LEU A 107 -12.39 -11.68 -23.01
C LEU A 107 -10.91 -11.52 -23.38
N ALA A 108 -10.63 -11.22 -24.65
CA ALA A 108 -9.28 -10.89 -25.08
C ALA A 108 -8.82 -9.57 -24.41
N ASN A 109 -7.51 -9.40 -24.20
CA ASN A 109 -6.97 -8.15 -23.69
C ASN A 109 -7.21 -7.02 -24.71
N MET A 110 -7.92 -5.97 -24.29
CA MET A 110 -8.25 -4.81 -25.13
C MET A 110 -7.41 -3.58 -24.78
N ARG A 111 -6.47 -3.69 -23.84
CA ARG A 111 -5.67 -2.56 -23.36
C ARG A 111 -4.18 -2.76 -23.61
N TRP A 112 -3.55 -1.72 -24.16
CA TRP A 112 -2.10 -1.61 -24.31
C TRP A 112 -1.65 -0.19 -23.96
N SER A 113 -0.51 -0.07 -23.28
CA SER A 113 0.10 1.21 -22.93
C SER A 113 1.24 1.51 -23.90
N PHE A 114 1.29 2.71 -24.48
CA PHE A 114 2.42 3.11 -25.34
C PHE A 114 3.76 3.12 -24.59
N ALA A 115 3.74 3.33 -23.27
CA ALA A 115 4.93 3.24 -22.42
C ALA A 115 5.55 1.81 -22.36
N ASP A 116 4.76 0.77 -22.68
CA ASP A 116 5.25 -0.61 -22.80
C ASP A 116 5.77 -0.90 -24.23
N SER A 117 5.68 0.07 -25.16
CA SER A 117 6.20 -0.05 -26.52
C SER A 117 7.65 0.42 -26.63
N HIS A 118 8.38 -0.14 -27.60
CA HIS A 118 9.70 0.36 -27.96
C HIS A 118 9.60 1.75 -28.63
N ILE A 119 10.44 2.69 -28.21
CA ILE A 119 10.47 4.06 -28.75
C ILE A 119 11.72 4.25 -29.60
N ARG A 120 11.52 4.55 -30.89
CA ARG A 120 12.57 4.97 -31.81
C ARG A 120 12.61 6.50 -31.86
N ILE A 121 13.76 7.10 -31.57
CA ILE A 121 13.97 8.55 -31.60
C ILE A 121 14.83 8.89 -32.82
N GLU A 122 14.39 9.86 -33.63
CA GLU A 122 15.10 10.33 -34.81
C GLU A 122 15.35 11.84 -34.74
N VAL A 123 16.54 12.27 -35.17
CA VAL A 123 16.89 13.69 -35.29
C VAL A 123 16.65 14.17 -36.71
N ARG A 124 15.95 15.30 -36.87
CA ARG A 124 15.88 16.01 -38.16
C ARG A 124 17.09 16.94 -38.23
N ALA A 125 18.00 16.69 -39.18
CA ALA A 125 18.98 17.70 -39.56
C ALA A 125 18.22 18.88 -40.21
N LEU A 126 18.40 20.09 -39.67
CA LEU A 126 17.91 21.31 -40.31
C LEU A 126 18.67 21.48 -41.62
N SER A 127 17.99 21.40 -42.76
CA SER A 127 18.60 21.82 -44.02
C SER A 127 18.73 23.34 -43.98
N SER A 128 19.94 23.85 -43.85
CA SER A 128 20.20 25.28 -44.07
C SER A 128 19.86 25.57 -45.54
N SER A 129 18.85 26.42 -45.74
CA SER A 129 18.56 27.03 -47.04
C SER A 129 19.49 28.22 -47.28
#